data_AF-A0A7V3MKH4-F1
#
_entry.id   AF-A0A7V3MKH4-F1
#
_cell.length_a   1.000
_cell.length_b   1.000
_cell.length_c   1.000
_cell.angle_alpha   90.00
_cell.angle_beta   90.00
_cell.angle_gamma   90.00
#
_symmetry.space_group_name_H-M   'P 1'
#
loop_
_entity.id
_entity.type
_entity.pdbx_description
1 polymer ?
#
loop_
_entity_poly.entity_id
_entity_poly.type
_entity_poly.pdbx_seq_one_letter_code
_entity_poly.pdbx_strand_id
1 'polypeptide(L)'
;MARKMESYDGNAAVAHVAHATNEVIAIYPITPSSTMGEACDEKTARGERNIWGTIPTVTEMQSEGGAAGAVHGALATGALSTTFTASQGLLLMIPNMYKIAGELIPTVFHVSARALACQALSIFGDHSDVMACRQTGFAMLCSNSVQEAMDFALIAQQATLASRMPFLHFFDGFRTSSEVQKIEELTFDDMRAMIDEDLVIAHRKRALSPEHPLIGGTAQNPDVYFQGRETVNPFYLDCPRVVQETMDKFAKIVGRQYKLFDYVGAPDAEKVIILMGSGAETAHETVDYLTKRGEKVGVIKVRLYRPFSVKHFMDVMPATVTKIAVLDRTKEPGSLGEPLYVDVVGAIEEAMADATAPFKTFPKVVGGRFGLGSKEFTPAMVKGVFDNLDAAEPLNHFSVGIIDDVTNNYIKYDPSFSTADKDTFRGMFFGLGSDGTVSANKNSIKIIGDETDNWAQGYFVYDSKKAGSVTVSHLRFGKNPIRSPYLIDRANFVACHNPTFLEKYDMLSRIEEGGTFLLTSQHGPDTVWDTLPREVQQQIIDKKVKFYVIDAIRLAQEIGLGPRINTIMQAAFFKISGILPQDQAVAAIKKAI
;
A
#
# COMPACT_ATOMS: atom_id res chain seq x y z
N MET A 1 3.40 18.74 -20.99
CA MET A 1 2.49 19.47 -20.08
C MET A 1 2.61 18.84 -18.70
N ALA A 2 2.47 19.61 -17.62
CA ALA A 2 2.43 19.03 -16.28
C ALA A 2 1.20 18.10 -16.14
N ARG A 3 1.40 16.91 -15.56
CA ARG A 3 0.32 15.92 -15.37
C ARG A 3 -0.61 16.37 -14.25
N LYS A 4 -1.88 15.95 -14.30
CA LYS A 4 -2.87 16.28 -13.26
C LYS A 4 -2.49 15.57 -11.96
N MET A 5 -2.31 16.35 -10.91
CA MET A 5 -2.12 15.84 -9.55
C MET A 5 -3.48 15.74 -8.86
N GLU A 6 -3.78 14.60 -8.24
CA GLU A 6 -5.03 14.41 -7.51
C GLU A 6 -4.82 13.54 -6.27
N SER A 7 -5.62 13.78 -5.23
CA SER A 7 -5.58 13.00 -3.99
C SER A 7 -6.41 11.72 -4.13
N TYR A 8 -5.73 10.58 -4.11
CA TYR A 8 -6.33 9.25 -4.16
C TYR A 8 -5.96 8.45 -2.91
N ASP A 9 -6.82 7.52 -2.49
CA ASP A 9 -6.33 6.36 -1.74
C ASP A 9 -5.98 5.19 -2.70
N GLY A 10 -5.24 4.20 -2.21
CA GLY A 10 -4.78 3.08 -3.04
C GLY A 10 -5.93 2.33 -3.72
N ASN A 11 -7.07 2.14 -3.03
CA ASN A 11 -8.23 1.48 -3.62
C ASN A 11 -8.86 2.31 -4.75
N ALA A 12 -9.09 3.61 -4.53
CA ALA A 12 -9.65 4.50 -5.55
C ALA A 12 -8.71 4.62 -6.76
N ALA A 13 -7.39 4.63 -6.51
CA ALA A 13 -6.37 4.68 -7.56
C ALA A 13 -6.41 3.45 -8.48
N VAL A 14 -6.60 2.26 -7.90
CA VAL A 14 -6.75 1.01 -8.66
C VAL A 14 -8.10 0.93 -9.36
N ALA A 15 -9.19 1.30 -8.67
CA ALA A 15 -10.54 1.28 -9.25
C ALA A 15 -10.65 2.19 -10.48
N HIS A 16 -9.95 3.34 -10.48
CA HIS A 16 -9.85 4.24 -11.63
C HIS A 16 -9.33 3.53 -12.89
N VAL A 17 -8.27 2.74 -12.76
CA VAL A 17 -7.66 2.00 -13.88
C VAL A 17 -8.47 0.75 -14.23
N ALA A 18 -8.88 -0.01 -13.21
CA ALA A 18 -9.59 -1.28 -13.40
C ALA A 18 -10.94 -1.08 -14.11
N HIS A 19 -11.70 -0.04 -13.74
CA HIS A 19 -12.95 0.32 -14.42
C HIS A 19 -12.71 0.75 -15.87
N ALA A 20 -11.69 1.59 -16.08
CA ALA A 20 -11.38 2.12 -17.41
C ALA A 20 -10.85 1.08 -18.40
N THR A 21 -10.35 -0.07 -17.93
CA THR A 21 -9.67 -1.08 -18.77
C THR A 21 -10.33 -2.46 -18.80
N ASN A 22 -11.53 -2.61 -18.21
CA ASN A 22 -12.29 -3.86 -18.23
C ASN A 22 -13.74 -3.64 -18.68
N GLU A 23 -14.42 -4.75 -19.01
CA GLU A 23 -15.81 -4.79 -19.47
C GLU A 23 -16.72 -5.44 -18.42
N VAL A 24 -16.21 -6.43 -17.68
CA VAL A 24 -16.92 -7.15 -16.63
C VAL A 24 -16.14 -7.10 -15.33
N ILE A 25 -16.81 -6.77 -14.23
CA ILE A 25 -16.22 -6.65 -12.90
C ILE A 25 -17.11 -7.45 -11.94
N ALA A 26 -16.74 -8.70 -11.68
CA ALA A 26 -17.46 -9.55 -10.73
C ALA A 26 -16.86 -9.38 -9.33
N ILE A 27 -17.68 -9.04 -8.34
CA ILE A 27 -17.22 -8.62 -7.02
C ILE A 27 -17.90 -9.39 -5.89
N TYR A 28 -17.29 -9.34 -4.71
CA TYR A 28 -17.90 -9.66 -3.43
C TYR A 28 -17.23 -8.80 -2.34
N PRO A 29 -17.99 -8.20 -1.41
CA PRO A 29 -17.43 -7.25 -0.47
C PRO A 29 -16.62 -7.95 0.64
N ILE A 30 -15.34 -7.60 0.74
CA ILE A 30 -14.48 -7.98 1.86
C ILE A 30 -13.52 -6.84 2.22
N THR A 31 -13.44 -6.46 3.50
CA THR A 31 -12.49 -5.42 3.94
C THR A 31 -11.05 -5.89 3.76
N PRO A 32 -10.09 -5.04 3.32
CA PRO A 32 -10.25 -3.64 2.91
C PRO A 32 -10.38 -3.45 1.39
N SER A 33 -10.79 -4.46 0.61
CA SER A 33 -10.93 -4.35 -0.86
C SER A 33 -12.30 -3.84 -1.31
N SER A 34 -13.33 -3.86 -0.45
CA SER A 34 -14.71 -3.48 -0.80
C SER A 34 -14.83 -2.15 -1.52
N THR A 35 -14.05 -1.13 -1.11
CA THR A 35 -14.16 0.21 -1.68
C THR A 35 -13.76 0.28 -3.16
N MET A 36 -12.96 -0.68 -3.66
CA MET A 36 -12.68 -0.78 -5.10
C MET A 36 -13.94 -1.17 -5.88
N GLY A 37 -14.67 -2.19 -5.40
CA GLY A 37 -15.93 -2.63 -6.00
C GLY A 37 -17.00 -1.55 -5.93
N GLU A 38 -17.15 -0.90 -4.78
CA GLU A 38 -18.09 0.23 -4.58
C GLU A 38 -17.78 1.40 -5.52
N ALA A 39 -16.50 1.76 -5.69
CA ALA A 39 -16.11 2.84 -6.60
C ALA A 39 -16.39 2.49 -8.08
N CYS A 40 -16.13 1.24 -8.48
CA CYS A 40 -16.48 0.78 -9.84
C CYS A 40 -18.00 0.75 -10.07
N ASP A 41 -18.77 0.31 -9.08
CA ASP A 41 -20.24 0.31 -9.14
C ASP A 41 -20.79 1.73 -9.29
N GLU A 42 -20.29 2.67 -8.49
CA GLU A 42 -20.68 4.08 -8.58
C GLU A 42 -20.36 4.69 -9.96
N LYS A 43 -19.17 4.40 -10.51
CA LYS A 43 -18.77 4.85 -11.85
C LYS A 43 -19.72 4.28 -12.92
N THR A 44 -20.03 2.99 -12.85
CA THR A 44 -20.98 2.34 -13.76
C THR A 44 -22.39 2.92 -13.64
N ALA A 45 -22.88 3.15 -12.42
CA ALA A 45 -24.19 3.76 -12.16
C ALA A 45 -24.32 5.19 -12.69
N ARG A 46 -23.21 5.95 -12.71
CA ARG A 46 -23.11 7.29 -13.33
C ARG A 46 -22.97 7.24 -14.86
N GLY A 47 -22.87 6.06 -15.45
CA GLY A 47 -22.68 5.88 -16.89
C GLY A 47 -21.28 6.25 -17.38
N GLU A 48 -20.28 6.20 -16.50
CA GLU A 48 -18.87 6.38 -16.90
C GLU A 48 -18.47 5.25 -17.86
N ARG A 49 -17.86 5.62 -18.99
CA ARG A 49 -17.45 4.69 -20.03
C ARG A 49 -15.98 4.31 -19.83
N ASN A 50 -15.62 3.09 -20.19
CA ASN A 50 -14.23 2.64 -20.28
C ASN A 50 -13.52 3.23 -21.52
N ILE A 51 -12.25 2.89 -21.74
CA ILE A 51 -11.45 3.45 -22.83
C ILE A 51 -12.00 3.15 -24.25
N TRP A 52 -12.85 2.12 -24.38
CA TRP A 52 -13.54 1.73 -25.62
C TRP A 52 -14.97 2.27 -25.75
N GLY A 53 -15.42 3.09 -24.81
CA GLY A 53 -16.75 3.70 -24.85
C GLY A 53 -17.88 2.80 -24.32
N THR A 54 -17.58 1.64 -23.75
CA THR A 54 -18.57 0.75 -23.13
C THR A 54 -18.69 1.07 -21.64
N ILE A 55 -19.89 0.94 -21.06
CA ILE A 55 -20.07 1.05 -19.61
C ILE A 55 -19.78 -0.33 -19.01
N PRO A 56 -18.77 -0.50 -18.14
CA PRO A 56 -18.46 -1.78 -17.52
C PRO A 56 -19.64 -2.33 -16.72
N THR A 57 -19.85 -3.64 -16.76
CA THR A 57 -20.85 -4.31 -15.93
C THR A 57 -20.22 -4.71 -14.60
N VAL A 58 -20.77 -4.20 -13.50
CA VAL A 58 -20.38 -4.57 -12.14
C VAL A 58 -21.44 -5.52 -11.58
N THR A 59 -21.05 -6.67 -11.06
CA THR A 59 -22.00 -7.68 -10.56
C THR A 59 -21.51 -8.29 -9.25
N GLU A 60 -22.32 -8.17 -8.21
CA GLU A 60 -22.08 -8.82 -6.94
C GLU A 60 -22.50 -10.30 -7.01
N MET A 61 -21.61 -11.18 -6.57
CA MET A 61 -21.86 -12.62 -6.51
C MET A 61 -22.23 -13.05 -5.08
N GLN A 62 -22.52 -14.34 -4.87
CA GLN A 62 -22.85 -14.88 -3.55
C GLN A 62 -21.63 -15.09 -2.63
N SER A 63 -20.43 -15.18 -3.21
CA SER A 63 -19.13 -15.30 -2.53
C SER A 63 -17.99 -15.01 -3.50
N GLU A 64 -16.77 -14.86 -3.00
CA GLU A 64 -15.56 -14.69 -3.82
C GLU A 64 -15.28 -15.90 -4.72
N GLY A 65 -15.63 -17.11 -4.28
CA GLY A 65 -15.55 -18.30 -5.14
C GLY A 65 -16.50 -18.21 -6.34
N GLY A 66 -17.69 -17.64 -6.12
CA GLY A 66 -18.64 -17.31 -7.19
C GLY A 66 -18.12 -16.19 -8.10
N ALA A 67 -17.54 -15.13 -7.54
CA ALA A 67 -16.90 -14.05 -8.29
C ALA A 67 -15.76 -14.57 -9.19
N ALA A 68 -14.88 -15.42 -8.66
CA ALA A 68 -13.79 -16.01 -9.46
C ALA A 68 -14.31 -16.89 -10.60
N GLY A 69 -15.38 -17.66 -10.37
CA GLY A 69 -16.03 -18.45 -11.42
C GLY A 69 -16.72 -17.59 -12.48
N ALA A 70 -17.36 -16.48 -12.08
CA ALA A 70 -17.95 -15.52 -13.00
C ALA A 70 -16.89 -14.82 -13.85
N VAL A 71 -15.75 -14.42 -13.25
CA VAL A 71 -14.60 -13.89 -13.99
C VAL A 71 -14.07 -14.93 -14.97
N HIS A 72 -13.85 -16.18 -14.54
CA HIS A 72 -13.38 -17.24 -15.44
C HIS A 72 -14.32 -17.42 -16.65
N GLY A 73 -15.64 -17.48 -16.41
CA GLY A 73 -16.64 -17.58 -17.47
C GLY A 73 -16.62 -16.40 -18.44
N ALA A 74 -16.61 -15.17 -17.93
CA ALA A 74 -16.60 -13.96 -18.74
C ALA A 74 -15.34 -13.88 -19.62
N LEU A 75 -14.17 -14.19 -19.06
CA LEU A 75 -12.92 -14.25 -19.80
C LEU A 75 -12.90 -15.34 -20.87
N ALA A 76 -13.44 -16.53 -20.55
CA ALA A 76 -13.54 -17.63 -21.51
C ALA A 76 -14.45 -17.27 -22.70
N THR A 77 -15.40 -16.35 -22.52
CA THR A 77 -16.22 -15.76 -23.58
C THR A 77 -15.63 -14.51 -24.23
N GLY A 78 -14.40 -14.13 -23.89
CA GLY A 78 -13.63 -13.07 -24.56
C GLY A 78 -13.82 -11.65 -24.01
N ALA A 79 -14.58 -11.49 -22.93
CA ALA A 79 -14.75 -10.20 -22.27
C ALA A 79 -13.58 -9.92 -21.31
N LEU A 80 -12.99 -8.72 -21.40
CA LEU A 80 -11.97 -8.31 -20.43
C LEU A 80 -12.60 -8.18 -19.05
N SER A 81 -12.08 -8.95 -18.09
CA SER A 81 -12.71 -9.09 -16.78
C SER A 81 -11.70 -9.00 -15.64
N THR A 82 -12.13 -8.41 -14.53
CA THR A 82 -11.32 -8.22 -13.31
C THR A 82 -12.17 -8.47 -12.04
N THR A 83 -11.50 -8.53 -10.89
CA THR A 83 -12.12 -8.63 -9.56
C THR A 83 -11.26 -7.98 -8.48
N PHE A 84 -11.88 -7.73 -7.33
CA PHE A 84 -11.26 -7.15 -6.15
C PHE A 84 -11.48 -8.08 -4.95
N THR A 85 -10.42 -8.43 -4.22
CA THR A 85 -10.56 -9.31 -3.05
C THR A 85 -9.42 -9.11 -2.04
N ALA A 86 -9.46 -9.83 -0.93
CA ALA A 86 -8.45 -9.86 0.12
C ALA A 86 -8.62 -11.12 1.00
N SER A 87 -7.58 -11.53 1.71
CA SER A 87 -7.65 -12.50 2.82
C SER A 87 -8.44 -13.77 2.48
N GLN A 88 -9.49 -14.05 3.26
CA GLN A 88 -10.34 -15.22 3.11
C GLN A 88 -10.99 -15.30 1.73
N GLY A 89 -11.36 -14.15 1.17
CA GLY A 89 -11.95 -14.07 -0.14
C GLY A 89 -11.02 -14.58 -1.23
N LEU A 90 -9.74 -14.17 -1.16
CA LEU A 90 -8.71 -14.64 -2.08
C LEU A 90 -8.51 -16.17 -1.98
N LEU A 91 -8.57 -16.75 -0.78
CA LEU A 91 -8.49 -18.21 -0.61
C LEU A 91 -9.62 -18.96 -1.34
N LEU A 92 -10.84 -18.39 -1.37
CA LEU A 92 -11.97 -18.97 -2.08
C LEU A 92 -11.82 -18.89 -3.61
N MET A 93 -10.95 -17.99 -4.11
CA MET A 93 -10.66 -17.86 -5.54
C MET A 93 -9.59 -18.84 -6.04
N ILE A 94 -8.76 -19.41 -5.15
CA ILE A 94 -7.63 -20.30 -5.50
C ILE A 94 -7.99 -21.39 -6.53
N PRO A 95 -9.10 -22.14 -6.39
CA PRO A 95 -9.44 -23.18 -7.36
C PRO A 95 -9.60 -22.64 -8.80
N ASN A 96 -10.24 -21.48 -8.94
CA ASN A 96 -10.39 -20.81 -10.24
C ASN A 96 -9.08 -20.18 -10.73
N MET A 97 -8.21 -19.72 -9.84
CA MET A 97 -6.89 -19.19 -10.23
C MET A 97 -6.07 -20.25 -10.98
N TYR A 98 -6.06 -21.51 -10.52
CA TYR A 98 -5.40 -22.60 -11.25
C TYR A 98 -5.99 -22.81 -12.65
N LYS A 99 -7.31 -22.70 -12.79
CA LYS A 99 -8.01 -22.85 -14.08
C LYS A 99 -7.67 -21.71 -15.04
N ILE A 100 -7.77 -20.47 -14.58
CA ILE A 100 -7.46 -19.27 -15.37
C ILE A 100 -5.99 -19.28 -15.83
N ALA A 101 -5.06 -19.62 -14.93
CA ALA A 101 -3.63 -19.69 -15.27
C ALA A 101 -3.31 -20.87 -16.20
N GLY A 102 -3.89 -22.05 -15.95
CA GLY A 102 -3.71 -23.23 -16.79
C GLY A 102 -4.26 -23.06 -18.21
N GLU A 103 -5.27 -22.21 -18.39
CA GLU A 103 -5.85 -21.88 -19.70
C GLU A 103 -5.16 -20.68 -20.38
N LEU A 104 -4.15 -20.07 -19.74
CA LEU A 104 -3.42 -18.89 -20.24
C LEU A 104 -4.36 -17.77 -20.68
N ILE A 105 -5.27 -17.42 -19.77
CA ILE A 105 -6.29 -16.41 -19.95
C ILE A 105 -5.84 -15.11 -19.24
N PRO A 106 -5.75 -13.98 -19.97
CA PRO A 106 -5.31 -12.71 -19.41
C PRO A 106 -6.37 -12.11 -18.50
N THR A 107 -6.00 -11.75 -17.26
CA THR A 107 -6.84 -11.03 -16.29
C THR A 107 -5.96 -10.49 -15.17
N VAL A 108 -6.46 -9.48 -14.45
CA VAL A 108 -5.81 -8.95 -13.26
C VAL A 108 -6.77 -9.06 -12.08
N PHE A 109 -6.34 -9.73 -11.02
CA PHE A 109 -6.98 -9.72 -9.71
C PHE A 109 -6.28 -8.68 -8.86
N HIS A 110 -7.05 -7.73 -8.34
CA HIS A 110 -6.54 -6.65 -7.51
C HIS A 110 -6.78 -6.96 -6.03
N VAL A 111 -5.70 -7.03 -5.25
CA VAL A 111 -5.76 -7.49 -3.87
C VAL A 111 -5.20 -6.45 -2.91
N SER A 112 -6.04 -6.00 -1.97
CA SER A 112 -5.55 -5.26 -0.80
C SER A 112 -5.11 -6.26 0.27
N ALA A 113 -3.85 -6.71 0.16
CA ALA A 113 -3.27 -7.84 0.88
C ALA A 113 -3.52 -7.74 2.39
N ARG A 114 -4.11 -8.79 2.95
CA ARG A 114 -4.68 -8.83 4.30
C ARG A 114 -4.38 -10.16 5.00
N ALA A 115 -4.13 -10.05 6.30
CA ALA A 115 -3.99 -11.16 7.22
C ALA A 115 -5.07 -12.25 7.06
N LEU A 116 -4.64 -13.51 7.03
CA LEU A 116 -5.51 -14.66 7.19
C LEU A 116 -5.93 -14.85 8.65
N ALA A 117 -7.14 -15.34 8.86
CA ALA A 117 -7.66 -15.72 10.16
C ALA A 117 -7.00 -17.02 10.63
N CYS A 118 -6.04 -16.91 11.54
CA CYS A 118 -5.35 -18.03 12.18
C CYS A 118 -5.84 -18.21 13.62
N GLN A 119 -5.06 -17.76 14.62
CA GLN A 119 -5.48 -17.73 16.03
C GLN A 119 -6.62 -16.73 16.29
N ALA A 120 -6.76 -15.73 15.42
CA ALA A 120 -7.82 -14.73 15.44
C ALA A 120 -8.01 -14.15 14.04
N LEU A 121 -9.18 -13.56 13.80
CA LEU A 121 -9.42 -12.73 12.62
C LEU A 121 -8.61 -11.43 12.71
N SER A 122 -8.00 -11.02 11.60
CA SER A 122 -7.49 -9.66 11.42
C SER A 122 -8.03 -9.09 10.12
N ILE A 123 -8.52 -7.85 10.17
CA ILE A 123 -8.89 -7.11 8.96
C ILE A 123 -7.69 -6.43 8.29
N PHE A 124 -6.55 -6.40 8.98
CA PHE A 124 -5.43 -5.55 8.66
C PHE A 124 -4.41 -6.19 7.73
N GLY A 125 -3.63 -5.35 7.07
CA GLY A 125 -2.73 -5.73 5.98
C GLY A 125 -1.49 -6.50 6.40
N ASP A 126 -1.27 -7.63 5.73
CA ASP A 126 -0.02 -8.38 5.58
C ASP A 126 -0.11 -9.26 4.32
N HIS A 127 0.92 -10.04 4.00
CA HIS A 127 1.00 -10.81 2.74
C HIS A 127 0.57 -12.27 2.87
N SER A 128 -0.01 -12.69 3.99
CA SER A 128 -0.36 -14.11 4.20
C SER A 128 -1.33 -14.67 3.17
N ASP A 129 -2.25 -13.85 2.66
CA ASP A 129 -3.22 -14.21 1.64
C ASP A 129 -2.58 -14.37 0.26
N VAL A 130 -1.82 -13.38 -0.21
CA VAL A 130 -1.14 -13.42 -1.51
C VAL A 130 -0.09 -14.52 -1.55
N MET A 131 0.61 -14.78 -0.43
CA MET A 131 1.58 -15.87 -0.34
C MET A 131 0.93 -17.27 -0.38
N ALA A 132 -0.34 -17.40 0.01
CA ALA A 132 -1.11 -18.64 -0.16
C ALA A 132 -1.49 -18.93 -1.62
N CYS A 133 -1.32 -17.95 -2.52
CA CYS A 133 -1.62 -18.07 -3.95
C CYS A 133 -0.38 -18.22 -4.83
N ARG A 134 0.84 -18.20 -4.27
CA ARG A 134 2.11 -18.13 -5.04
C ARG A 134 2.35 -19.30 -6.00
N GLN A 135 1.66 -20.41 -5.81
CA GLN A 135 1.74 -21.65 -6.58
C GLN A 135 0.63 -21.82 -7.63
N THR A 136 -0.35 -20.91 -7.66
CA THR A 136 -1.52 -21.01 -8.56
C THR A 136 -1.18 -20.85 -10.04
N GLY A 137 -0.01 -20.27 -10.34
CA GLY A 137 0.42 -19.92 -11.69
C GLY A 137 0.17 -18.46 -12.05
N PHE A 138 -0.46 -17.66 -11.18
CA PHE A 138 -0.57 -16.22 -11.40
C PHE A 138 0.81 -15.54 -11.28
N ALA A 139 1.08 -14.59 -12.17
CA ALA A 139 2.14 -13.62 -11.95
C ALA A 139 1.76 -12.74 -10.75
N MET A 140 2.72 -12.31 -9.95
CA MET A 140 2.48 -11.53 -8.73
C MET A 140 3.25 -10.23 -8.78
N LEU A 141 2.53 -9.11 -8.87
CA LEU A 141 3.08 -7.76 -9.00
C LEU A 141 2.69 -6.93 -7.77
N CYS A 142 3.67 -6.47 -7.01
CA CYS A 142 3.47 -5.73 -5.77
C CYS A 142 3.73 -4.23 -5.93
N SER A 143 2.79 -3.42 -5.44
CA SER A 143 2.91 -1.97 -5.34
C SER A 143 3.27 -1.53 -3.92
N ASN A 144 4.27 -0.65 -3.80
CA ASN A 144 4.76 -0.17 -2.50
C ASN A 144 4.08 1.12 -2.04
N SER A 145 3.38 1.84 -2.91
CA SER A 145 2.73 3.12 -2.62
C SER A 145 1.40 3.30 -3.36
N VAL A 146 0.67 4.38 -3.07
CA VAL A 146 -0.58 4.72 -3.76
C VAL A 146 -0.33 5.03 -5.24
N GLN A 147 0.76 5.74 -5.56
CA GLN A 147 1.16 6.01 -6.94
C GLN A 147 1.46 4.70 -7.68
N GLU A 148 2.25 3.81 -7.07
CA GLU A 148 2.57 2.51 -7.65
C GLU A 148 1.31 1.66 -7.83
N ALA A 149 0.34 1.73 -6.91
CA ALA A 149 -0.93 1.01 -7.05
C ALA A 149 -1.71 1.43 -8.31
N MET A 150 -1.75 2.74 -8.63
CA MET A 150 -2.33 3.20 -9.90
C MET A 150 -1.54 2.67 -11.10
N ASP A 151 -0.22 2.86 -11.08
CA ASP A 151 0.64 2.56 -12.22
C ASP A 151 0.67 1.06 -12.52
N PHE A 152 0.75 0.23 -11.48
CA PHE A 152 0.88 -1.22 -11.61
C PHE A 152 -0.45 -1.88 -11.92
N ALA A 153 -1.59 -1.24 -11.64
CA ALA A 153 -2.85 -1.69 -12.18
C ALA A 153 -2.84 -1.64 -13.72
N LEU A 154 -2.30 -0.56 -14.32
CA LEU A 154 -2.24 -0.42 -15.78
C LEU A 154 -1.12 -1.30 -16.39
N ILE A 155 0.06 -1.35 -15.75
CA ILE A 155 1.15 -2.24 -16.18
C ILE A 155 0.70 -3.70 -16.14
N ALA A 156 0.02 -4.15 -15.07
CA ALA A 156 -0.50 -5.51 -14.99
C ALA A 156 -1.51 -5.81 -16.10
N GLN A 157 -2.40 -4.86 -16.41
CA GLN A 157 -3.41 -5.04 -17.46
C GLN A 157 -2.77 -5.21 -18.85
N GLN A 158 -1.76 -4.41 -19.19
CA GLN A 158 -1.04 -4.59 -20.46
C GLN A 158 -0.16 -5.85 -20.45
N ALA A 159 0.55 -6.11 -19.35
CA ALA A 159 1.44 -7.26 -19.23
C ALA A 159 0.67 -8.59 -19.29
N THR A 160 -0.53 -8.67 -18.70
CA THR A 160 -1.38 -9.87 -18.77
C THR A 160 -1.79 -10.17 -20.20
N LEU A 161 -2.17 -9.16 -20.99
CA LEU A 161 -2.51 -9.32 -22.40
C LEU A 161 -1.32 -9.82 -23.23
N ALA A 162 -0.13 -9.23 -23.01
CA ALA A 162 1.09 -9.55 -23.76
C ALA A 162 1.68 -10.92 -23.42
N SER A 163 1.69 -11.28 -22.14
CA SER A 163 2.23 -12.56 -21.67
C SER A 163 1.21 -13.72 -21.70
N ARG A 164 -0.09 -13.39 -21.78
CA ARG A 164 -1.22 -14.30 -21.52
C ARG A 164 -1.27 -14.90 -20.13
N MET A 165 -0.40 -14.44 -19.23
CA MET A 165 -0.38 -14.85 -17.84
C MET A 165 -1.39 -14.03 -17.05
N PRO A 166 -2.26 -14.60 -16.22
CA PRO A 166 -3.05 -13.81 -15.29
C PRO A 166 -2.16 -13.21 -14.19
N PHE A 167 -2.53 -12.02 -13.72
CA PHE A 167 -1.77 -11.27 -12.72
C PHE A 167 -2.56 -11.12 -11.42
N LEU A 168 -1.87 -11.28 -10.30
CA LEU A 168 -2.26 -10.86 -8.98
C LEU A 168 -1.54 -9.54 -8.69
N HIS A 169 -2.19 -8.41 -8.94
CA HIS A 169 -1.68 -7.10 -8.54
C HIS A 169 -2.10 -6.82 -7.10
N PHE A 170 -1.13 -6.64 -6.21
CA PHE A 170 -1.43 -6.45 -4.79
C PHE A 170 -0.65 -5.32 -4.15
N PHE A 171 -1.24 -4.79 -3.08
CA PHE A 171 -0.71 -3.70 -2.27
C PHE A 171 -1.23 -3.85 -0.83
N ASP A 172 -0.54 -3.26 0.13
CA ASP A 172 -0.81 -3.55 1.54
C ASP A 172 -2.17 -3.01 1.99
N GLY A 173 -3.00 -3.90 2.53
CA GLY A 173 -4.31 -3.56 3.09
C GLY A 173 -4.19 -2.54 4.22
N PHE A 174 -5.08 -1.55 4.22
CA PHE A 174 -5.03 -0.31 4.99
C PHE A 174 -3.82 0.58 4.68
N ARG A 175 -2.60 0.06 4.87
CA ARG A 175 -1.36 0.84 4.82
C ARG A 175 -1.11 1.52 3.48
N THR A 176 -1.54 0.90 2.39
CA THR A 176 -1.57 1.51 1.05
C THR A 176 -3.01 1.68 0.57
N SER A 177 -3.88 0.68 0.80
CA SER A 177 -5.25 0.70 0.26
C SER A 177 -6.10 1.86 0.76
N SER A 178 -5.84 2.35 1.98
CA SER A 178 -6.63 3.40 2.65
C SER A 178 -5.78 4.60 3.08
N GLU A 179 -4.51 4.62 2.68
CA GLU A 179 -3.67 5.81 2.76
C GLU A 179 -4.04 6.74 1.62
N VAL A 180 -4.37 7.99 1.93
CA VAL A 180 -4.60 9.03 0.93
C VAL A 180 -3.27 9.67 0.58
N GLN A 181 -2.91 9.75 -0.69
CA GLN A 181 -1.77 10.51 -1.20
C GLN A 181 -2.16 11.38 -2.39
N LYS A 182 -1.52 12.54 -2.51
CA LYS A 182 -1.51 13.30 -3.77
C LYS A 182 -0.58 12.60 -4.76
N ILE A 183 -1.14 12.12 -5.88
CA ILE A 183 -0.45 11.35 -6.91
C ILE A 183 -0.65 11.97 -8.29
N GLU A 184 0.18 11.59 -9.25
CA GLU A 184 -0.02 11.87 -10.67
C GLU A 184 -1.04 10.90 -11.24
N GLU A 185 -2.21 11.42 -11.63
CA GLU A 185 -3.30 10.63 -12.19
C GLU A 185 -2.95 10.10 -13.59
N LEU A 186 -3.34 8.86 -13.88
CA LEU A 186 -3.35 8.30 -15.22
C LEU A 186 -4.61 8.76 -15.97
N THR A 187 -4.43 9.35 -17.14
CA THR A 187 -5.54 9.76 -18.00
C THR A 187 -6.01 8.58 -18.85
N PHE A 188 -7.21 8.68 -19.41
CA PHE A 188 -7.72 7.68 -20.35
C PHE A 188 -6.85 7.60 -21.61
N ASP A 189 -6.18 8.69 -22.00
CA ASP A 189 -5.28 8.69 -23.16
C ASP A 189 -3.99 7.93 -22.86
N ASP A 190 -3.47 7.99 -21.63
CA ASP A 190 -2.35 7.14 -21.22
C ASP A 190 -2.76 5.66 -21.26
N MET A 191 -3.96 5.34 -20.76
CA MET A 191 -4.49 3.98 -20.77
C MET A 191 -4.66 3.46 -22.21
N ARG A 192 -5.19 4.28 -23.13
CA ARG A 192 -5.29 3.94 -24.57
C ARG A 192 -3.93 3.75 -25.22
N ALA A 193 -2.96 4.63 -24.92
CA ALA A 193 -1.61 4.50 -25.44
C ALA A 193 -0.89 3.25 -24.90
N MET A 194 -1.26 2.83 -23.69
CA MET A 194 -0.66 1.69 -23.02
C MET A 194 -1.23 0.35 -23.47
N ILE A 195 -2.55 0.24 -23.61
CA ILE A 195 -3.24 -1.00 -23.98
C ILE A 195 -3.08 -1.27 -25.48
N ASP A 196 -2.58 -2.45 -25.83
CA ASP A 196 -2.44 -2.90 -27.21
C ASP A 196 -3.74 -3.56 -27.71
N GLU A 197 -4.41 -2.92 -28.67
CA GLU A 197 -5.69 -3.40 -29.21
C GLU A 197 -5.57 -4.73 -29.96
N ASP A 198 -4.43 -5.01 -30.60
CA ASP A 198 -4.23 -6.29 -31.30
C ASP A 198 -4.22 -7.45 -30.31
N LEU A 199 -3.68 -7.23 -29.10
CA LEU A 199 -3.69 -8.23 -28.03
C LEU A 199 -5.10 -8.45 -27.45
N VAL A 200 -5.91 -7.39 -27.35
CA VAL A 200 -7.33 -7.49 -26.96
C VAL A 200 -8.11 -8.29 -28.00
N ILE A 201 -7.91 -8.00 -29.28
CA ILE A 201 -8.52 -8.76 -30.39
C ILE A 201 -8.04 -10.21 -30.37
N ALA A 202 -6.75 -10.46 -30.11
CA ALA A 202 -6.21 -11.81 -30.00
C ALA A 202 -6.85 -12.59 -28.85
N HIS A 203 -7.11 -11.97 -27.70
CA HIS A 203 -7.86 -12.57 -26.60
C HIS A 203 -9.28 -12.97 -27.05
N ARG A 204 -10.01 -12.05 -27.69
CA ARG A 204 -11.37 -12.30 -28.21
C ARG A 204 -11.42 -13.44 -29.22
N LYS A 205 -10.43 -13.55 -30.11
CA LYS A 205 -10.35 -14.64 -31.11
C LYS A 205 -10.17 -16.04 -30.51
N ARG A 206 -9.76 -16.14 -29.24
CA ARG A 206 -9.63 -17.41 -28.49
C ARG A 206 -10.86 -17.74 -27.64
N ALA A 207 -11.88 -16.89 -27.66
CA ALA A 207 -13.09 -17.07 -26.88
C ALA A 207 -13.92 -18.27 -27.34
N LEU A 208 -14.67 -18.83 -26.41
CA LEU A 208 -15.73 -19.79 -26.70
C LEU A 208 -16.82 -19.12 -27.55
N SER A 209 -17.05 -19.64 -28.75
CA SER A 209 -18.12 -19.19 -29.65
C SER A 209 -18.72 -20.39 -30.38
N PRO A 210 -20.05 -20.46 -30.55
CA PRO A 210 -20.67 -21.50 -31.37
C PRO A 210 -20.28 -21.43 -32.85
N GLU A 211 -19.81 -20.28 -33.33
CA GLU A 211 -19.36 -20.10 -34.73
C GLU A 211 -17.96 -20.69 -34.97
N HIS A 212 -17.13 -20.77 -33.92
CA HIS A 212 -15.78 -21.34 -33.95
C HIS A 212 -15.51 -22.11 -32.63
N PRO A 213 -16.16 -23.27 -32.44
CA PRO A 213 -16.20 -23.93 -31.14
C PRO A 213 -14.83 -24.48 -30.73
N LEU A 214 -14.55 -24.38 -29.43
CA LEU A 214 -13.36 -24.92 -28.76
C LEU A 214 -13.80 -25.72 -27.54
N ILE A 215 -12.99 -26.69 -27.14
CA ILE A 215 -13.19 -27.46 -25.89
C ILE A 215 -12.03 -27.13 -24.95
N GLY A 216 -12.36 -26.66 -23.75
CA GLY A 216 -11.42 -26.44 -22.65
C GLY A 216 -11.81 -27.25 -21.42
N GLY A 217 -10.86 -27.42 -20.48
CA GLY A 217 -11.13 -28.08 -19.20
C GLY A 217 -11.47 -29.57 -19.28
N THR A 218 -10.83 -30.31 -20.19
CA THR A 218 -11.00 -31.77 -20.30
C THR A 218 -10.48 -32.52 -19.08
N ALA A 219 -10.93 -33.77 -18.90
CA ALA A 219 -10.30 -34.72 -17.99
C ALA A 219 -9.18 -35.46 -18.72
N GLN A 220 -7.96 -35.44 -18.16
CA GLN A 220 -6.77 -36.04 -18.76
C GLN A 220 -6.23 -37.16 -17.88
N ASN A 221 -5.83 -38.26 -18.52
CA ASN A 221 -5.20 -39.40 -17.86
C ASN A 221 -3.68 -39.17 -17.67
N PRO A 222 -2.98 -40.05 -16.92
CA PRO A 222 -1.54 -39.91 -16.67
C PRO A 222 -0.65 -39.97 -17.91
N ASP A 223 -1.17 -40.48 -19.03
CA ASP A 223 -0.47 -40.59 -20.31
C ASP A 223 -0.21 -39.23 -20.99
N VAL A 224 -1.01 -38.19 -20.67
CA VAL A 224 -0.90 -36.86 -21.30
C VAL A 224 -0.90 -35.68 -20.32
N TYR A 225 -1.36 -35.86 -19.08
CA TYR A 225 -1.52 -34.74 -18.14
C TYR A 225 -0.20 -34.01 -17.87
N PHE A 226 0.89 -34.73 -17.66
CA PHE A 226 2.18 -34.12 -17.35
C PHE A 226 2.69 -33.28 -18.54
N GLN A 227 2.63 -33.85 -19.74
CA GLN A 227 3.01 -33.14 -20.97
C GLN A 227 2.15 -31.90 -21.18
N GLY A 228 0.83 -32.02 -20.96
CA GLY A 228 -0.10 -30.89 -20.98
C GLY A 228 0.29 -29.78 -20.00
N ARG A 229 0.67 -30.15 -18.76
CA ARG A 229 1.03 -29.20 -17.71
C ARG A 229 2.32 -28.42 -17.99
N GLU A 230 3.27 -29.01 -18.72
CA GLU A 230 4.54 -28.39 -19.11
C GLU A 230 4.44 -27.51 -20.36
N THR A 231 3.34 -27.59 -21.12
CA THR A 231 3.16 -26.78 -22.35
C THR A 231 3.16 -25.27 -22.10
N VAL A 232 2.88 -24.84 -20.86
CA VAL A 232 2.82 -23.42 -20.50
C VAL A 232 4.19 -22.81 -20.23
N ASN A 233 5.25 -23.61 -20.07
CA ASN A 233 6.57 -23.14 -19.64
C ASN A 233 7.12 -21.95 -20.45
N PRO A 234 7.01 -21.91 -21.80
CA PRO A 234 7.50 -20.76 -22.56
C PRO A 234 6.88 -19.42 -22.14
N PHE A 235 5.60 -19.42 -21.75
CA PHE A 235 4.90 -18.20 -21.32
C PHE A 235 5.44 -17.69 -19.98
N TYR A 236 5.74 -18.59 -19.04
CA TYR A 236 6.28 -18.22 -17.73
C TYR A 236 7.75 -17.78 -17.82
N LEU A 237 8.55 -18.44 -18.66
CA LEU A 237 9.96 -18.07 -18.90
C LEU A 237 10.08 -16.69 -19.56
N ASP A 238 9.16 -16.36 -20.47
CA ASP A 238 9.16 -15.08 -21.19
C ASP A 238 8.50 -13.93 -20.41
N CYS A 239 7.61 -14.23 -19.46
CA CYS A 239 6.84 -13.24 -18.70
C CYS A 239 7.70 -12.14 -18.04
N PRO A 240 8.83 -12.42 -17.36
CA PRO A 240 9.69 -11.36 -16.81
C PRO A 240 10.15 -10.33 -17.84
N ARG A 241 10.54 -10.78 -19.05
CA ARG A 241 10.93 -9.88 -20.15
C ARG A 241 9.76 -9.00 -20.56
N VAL A 242 8.59 -9.61 -20.76
CA VAL A 242 7.35 -8.90 -21.13
C VAL A 242 6.98 -7.83 -20.09
N VAL A 243 7.07 -8.15 -18.79
CA VAL A 243 6.79 -7.19 -17.72
C VAL A 243 7.80 -6.03 -17.74
N GLN A 244 9.09 -6.31 -17.91
CA GLN A 244 10.10 -5.25 -17.98
C GLN A 244 9.89 -4.33 -19.19
N GLU A 245 9.62 -4.90 -20.37
CA GLU A 245 9.27 -4.12 -21.58
C GLU A 245 7.99 -3.30 -21.39
N THR A 246 7.03 -3.83 -20.65
CA THR A 246 5.80 -3.11 -20.30
C THR A 246 6.09 -1.94 -19.36
N MET A 247 6.95 -2.11 -18.35
CA MET A 247 7.42 -1.01 -17.49
C MET A 247 8.18 0.06 -18.30
N ASP A 248 9.00 -0.35 -19.27
CA ASP A 248 9.73 0.58 -20.14
C ASP A 248 8.80 1.33 -21.10
N LYS A 249 7.75 0.66 -21.62
CA LYS A 249 6.68 1.30 -22.41
C LYS A 249 5.94 2.33 -21.55
N PHE A 250 5.56 1.94 -20.33
CA PHE A 250 4.89 2.83 -19.38
C PHE A 250 5.72 4.09 -19.12
N ALA A 251 7.03 3.94 -18.89
CA ALA A 251 7.94 5.07 -18.68
C ALA A 251 8.00 6.03 -19.89
N LYS A 252 7.93 5.52 -21.12
CA LYS A 252 7.89 6.37 -22.33
C LYS A 252 6.59 7.18 -22.46
N ILE A 253 5.47 6.65 -21.97
CA ILE A 253 4.16 7.30 -22.03
C ILE A 253 4.00 8.29 -20.88
N VAL A 254 4.33 7.83 -19.67
CA VAL A 254 3.94 8.48 -18.42
C VAL A 254 5.12 9.20 -17.74
N GLY A 255 6.36 8.78 -18.00
CA GLY A 255 7.57 9.38 -17.47
C GLY A 255 8.13 8.72 -16.20
N ARG A 256 7.41 7.77 -15.59
CA ARG A 256 7.85 7.05 -14.39
C ARG A 256 8.39 5.68 -14.77
N GLN A 257 9.64 5.39 -14.38
CA GLN A 257 10.34 4.15 -14.69
C GLN A 257 10.31 3.19 -13.50
N TYR A 258 10.14 1.91 -13.81
CA TYR A 258 10.18 0.81 -12.86
C TYR A 258 11.03 -0.34 -13.39
N LYS A 259 11.48 -1.22 -12.48
CA LYS A 259 12.08 -2.51 -12.83
C LYS A 259 11.43 -3.62 -12.02
N LEU A 260 11.62 -4.86 -12.47
CA LEU A 260 11.14 -6.05 -11.75
C LEU A 260 11.67 -6.09 -10.30
N PHE A 261 12.92 -5.66 -10.15
CA PHE A 261 13.60 -5.36 -8.90
C PHE A 261 14.31 -4.03 -9.11
N ASP A 262 14.13 -3.06 -8.21
CA ASP A 262 14.96 -1.85 -8.16
C ASP A 262 15.70 -1.79 -6.84
N TYR A 263 16.97 -1.43 -6.96
CA TYR A 263 17.87 -1.08 -5.90
C TYR A 263 17.83 0.42 -5.62
N VAL A 264 17.88 0.79 -4.34
CA VAL A 264 18.15 2.16 -3.89
C VAL A 264 19.16 2.11 -2.75
N GLY A 265 20.18 2.96 -2.77
CA GLY A 265 21.17 3.06 -1.71
C GLY A 265 22.55 3.44 -2.22
N ALA A 266 23.56 3.22 -1.38
CA ALA A 266 24.95 3.45 -1.74
C ALA A 266 25.37 2.53 -2.92
N PRO A 267 26.03 3.03 -3.98
CA PRO A 267 26.52 2.17 -5.06
C PRO A 267 27.52 1.09 -4.59
N ASP A 268 28.21 1.34 -3.48
CA ASP A 268 29.16 0.46 -2.80
C ASP A 268 28.60 -0.12 -1.49
N ALA A 269 27.28 -0.33 -1.41
CA ALA A 269 26.66 -0.88 -0.21
C ALA A 269 27.24 -2.24 0.19
N GLU A 270 27.45 -2.42 1.49
CA GLU A 270 27.94 -3.66 2.08
C GLU A 270 26.78 -4.48 2.69
N LYS A 271 25.68 -3.80 3.03
CA LYS A 271 24.47 -4.36 3.64
C LYS A 271 23.22 -3.98 2.85
N VAL A 272 22.36 -4.94 2.56
CA VAL A 272 21.10 -4.69 1.84
C VAL A 272 19.90 -5.30 2.57
N ILE A 273 18.79 -4.55 2.62
CA ILE A 273 17.48 -5.09 3.00
C ILE A 273 16.68 -5.41 1.73
N ILE A 274 16.03 -6.57 1.70
CA ILE A 274 15.18 -7.00 0.58
C ILE A 274 13.78 -7.23 1.11
N LEU A 275 12.80 -6.55 0.53
CA LEU A 275 11.41 -6.61 0.99
C LEU A 275 10.43 -6.16 -0.10
N MET A 276 9.15 -6.29 0.20
CA MET A 276 8.05 -6.02 -0.70
C MET A 276 6.91 -5.26 0.01
N GLY A 277 6.14 -4.49 -0.74
CA GLY A 277 5.03 -3.70 -0.22
C GLY A 277 5.48 -2.40 0.45
N SER A 278 4.56 -1.77 1.19
CA SER A 278 4.75 -0.45 1.80
C SER A 278 5.96 -0.34 2.74
N GLY A 279 6.39 -1.46 3.35
CA GLY A 279 7.60 -1.48 4.15
C GLY A 279 8.85 -1.05 3.36
N ALA A 280 8.86 -1.27 2.04
CA ALA A 280 9.95 -0.86 1.17
C ALA A 280 10.07 0.66 1.01
N GLU A 281 8.99 1.42 1.16
CA GLU A 281 9.03 2.89 1.19
C GLU A 281 9.64 3.40 2.50
N THR A 282 9.28 2.83 3.65
CA THR A 282 9.93 3.13 4.93
C THR A 282 11.43 2.78 4.89
N ALA A 283 11.78 1.63 4.31
CA ALA A 283 13.17 1.21 4.17
C ALA A 283 13.95 2.15 3.24
N HIS A 284 13.36 2.59 2.14
CA HIS A 284 13.93 3.59 1.24
C HIS A 284 14.18 4.92 1.95
N GLU A 285 13.18 5.46 2.65
CA GLU A 285 13.34 6.69 3.43
C GLU A 285 14.49 6.58 4.45
N THR A 286 14.61 5.42 5.10
CA THR A 286 15.67 5.15 6.08
C THR A 286 17.04 5.05 5.39
N VAL A 287 17.14 4.34 4.26
CA VAL A 287 18.37 4.23 3.48
C VAL A 287 18.84 5.61 2.99
N ASP A 288 17.93 6.46 2.50
CA ASP A 288 18.26 7.84 2.10
C ASP A 288 18.82 8.65 3.27
N TYR A 289 18.27 8.46 4.48
CA TYR A 289 18.75 9.14 5.68
C TYR A 289 20.14 8.67 6.11
N LEU A 290 20.41 7.37 6.05
CA LEU A 290 21.66 6.75 6.49
C LEU A 290 22.79 6.95 5.46
N THR A 291 22.50 6.85 4.17
CA THR A 291 23.47 7.10 3.09
C THR A 291 23.95 8.54 3.06
N LYS A 292 23.07 9.52 3.33
CA LYS A 292 23.46 10.93 3.54
C LYS A 292 24.43 11.14 4.71
N ARG A 293 24.57 10.16 5.60
CA ARG A 293 25.51 10.13 6.74
C ARG A 293 26.73 9.23 6.50
N GLY A 294 26.89 8.72 5.28
CA GLY A 294 28.03 7.90 4.89
C GLY A 294 27.88 6.42 5.17
N GLU A 295 26.71 5.94 5.60
CA GLU A 295 26.48 4.51 5.75
C GLU A 295 26.32 3.81 4.40
N LYS A 296 26.99 2.66 4.24
CA LYS A 296 26.99 1.85 3.03
C LYS A 296 25.85 0.83 3.03
N VAL A 297 24.64 1.35 3.00
CA VAL A 297 23.40 0.56 3.05
C VAL A 297 22.58 0.71 1.79
N GLY A 298 21.78 -0.31 1.50
CA GLY A 298 20.83 -0.28 0.40
C GLY A 298 19.55 -1.07 0.68
N VAL A 299 18.58 -0.90 -0.20
CA VAL A 299 17.31 -1.61 -0.21
C VAL A 299 17.00 -2.09 -1.62
N ILE A 300 16.58 -3.34 -1.75
CA ILE A 300 15.96 -3.87 -2.98
C ILE A 300 14.47 -4.02 -2.70
N LYS A 301 13.66 -3.34 -3.51
CA LYS A 301 12.21 -3.57 -3.47
C LYS A 301 11.83 -4.61 -4.52
N VAL A 302 11.03 -5.59 -4.15
CA VAL A 302 10.56 -6.62 -5.06
C VAL A 302 9.24 -6.14 -5.66
N ARG A 303 9.18 -6.01 -7.00
CA ARG A 303 7.95 -5.61 -7.71
C ARG A 303 7.31 -6.85 -8.31
N LEU A 304 8.00 -7.51 -9.22
CA LEU A 304 7.55 -8.79 -9.78
C LEU A 304 8.07 -9.93 -8.90
N TYR A 305 7.23 -10.42 -7.99
CA TYR A 305 7.57 -11.56 -7.12
C TYR A 305 7.42 -12.90 -7.85
N ARG A 306 6.45 -13.02 -8.76
CA ARG A 306 6.28 -14.19 -9.62
C ARG A 306 5.99 -13.77 -11.07
N PRO A 307 6.63 -14.42 -12.06
CA PRO A 307 7.77 -15.33 -11.94
C PRO A 307 9.00 -14.64 -11.36
N PHE A 308 9.75 -15.31 -10.48
CA PHE A 308 10.93 -14.74 -9.84
C PHE A 308 12.12 -14.82 -10.81
N SER A 309 12.59 -13.68 -11.31
CA SER A 309 13.68 -13.65 -12.28
C SER A 309 15.04 -13.47 -11.62
N VAL A 310 15.78 -14.58 -11.46
CA VAL A 310 17.13 -14.61 -10.86
C VAL A 310 18.06 -13.61 -11.56
N LYS A 311 18.05 -13.58 -12.90
CA LYS A 311 18.84 -12.63 -13.69
C LYS A 311 18.58 -11.18 -13.27
N HIS A 312 17.32 -10.73 -13.33
CA HIS A 312 16.98 -9.33 -13.02
C HIS A 312 17.22 -8.99 -11.55
N PHE A 313 17.09 -9.97 -10.66
CA PHE A 313 17.39 -9.81 -9.24
C PHE A 313 18.89 -9.60 -8.98
N MET A 314 19.76 -10.39 -9.63
CA MET A 314 21.21 -10.25 -9.54
C MET A 314 21.73 -8.96 -10.21
N ASP A 315 21.14 -8.57 -11.35
CA ASP A 315 21.56 -7.38 -12.11
C ASP A 315 21.47 -6.07 -11.30
N VAL A 316 20.64 -6.01 -10.26
CA VAL A 316 20.49 -4.82 -9.40
C VAL A 316 21.27 -4.89 -8.10
N MET A 317 21.90 -6.03 -7.78
CA MET A 317 22.64 -6.24 -6.54
C MET A 317 24.06 -5.68 -6.66
N PRO A 318 24.51 -4.77 -5.77
CA PRO A 318 25.90 -4.32 -5.78
C PRO A 318 26.87 -5.47 -5.48
N ALA A 319 27.99 -5.52 -6.21
CA ALA A 319 29.03 -6.54 -6.02
C ALA A 319 29.73 -6.49 -4.64
N THR A 320 29.60 -5.37 -3.93
CA THR A 320 30.16 -5.12 -2.59
C THR A 320 29.32 -5.70 -1.46
N VAL A 321 28.12 -6.20 -1.75
CA VAL A 321 27.22 -6.73 -0.72
C VAL A 321 27.80 -7.98 -0.09
N THR A 322 27.89 -7.97 1.24
CA THR A 322 28.36 -9.12 2.03
C THR A 322 27.31 -9.60 3.03
N LYS A 323 26.29 -8.78 3.33
CA LYS A 323 25.23 -9.11 4.28
C LYS A 323 23.86 -8.67 3.75
N ILE A 324 22.86 -9.54 3.90
CA ILE A 324 21.51 -9.35 3.39
C ILE A 324 20.50 -9.68 4.50
N ALA A 325 19.53 -8.80 4.71
CA ALA A 325 18.33 -9.11 5.48
C ALA A 325 17.11 -9.17 4.55
N VAL A 326 16.41 -10.29 4.55
CA VAL A 326 15.15 -10.47 3.79
C VAL A 326 13.98 -10.34 4.75
N LEU A 327 13.06 -9.43 4.46
CA LEU A 327 11.91 -9.17 5.32
C LEU A 327 10.61 -9.62 4.67
N ASP A 328 9.96 -10.58 5.31
CA ASP A 328 8.69 -11.14 4.89
C ASP A 328 7.55 -10.57 5.73
N ARG A 329 6.47 -10.15 5.06
CA ARG A 329 5.24 -9.68 5.70
C ARG A 329 4.25 -10.82 5.89
N THR A 330 4.72 -12.01 6.28
CA THR A 330 3.89 -13.20 6.51
C THR A 330 4.53 -14.08 7.58
N LYS A 331 3.85 -15.17 7.95
CA LYS A 331 4.42 -16.24 8.77
C LYS A 331 3.92 -17.58 8.24
N GLU A 332 4.84 -18.48 7.92
CA GLU A 332 4.56 -19.88 7.60
C GLU A 332 5.04 -20.77 8.76
N PRO A 333 4.16 -21.16 9.70
CA PRO A 333 4.58 -21.96 10.86
C PRO A 333 5.19 -23.31 10.44
N GLY A 334 6.41 -23.58 10.89
CA GLY A 334 7.13 -24.83 10.61
C GLY A 334 7.88 -24.87 9.28
N SER A 335 7.85 -23.79 8.48
CA SER A 335 8.70 -23.70 7.29
C SER A 335 10.18 -23.48 7.67
N LEU A 336 11.08 -23.78 6.74
CA LEU A 336 12.50 -23.46 6.88
C LEU A 336 12.74 -21.93 6.96
N GLY A 337 11.86 -21.17 6.32
CA GLY A 337 11.81 -19.71 6.37
C GLY A 337 10.62 -19.21 5.56
N GLU A 338 10.38 -17.91 5.61
CA GLU A 338 9.28 -17.29 4.89
C GLU A 338 9.53 -17.23 3.37
N PRO A 339 8.48 -17.05 2.54
CA PRO A 339 8.55 -17.24 1.09
C PRO A 339 9.62 -16.41 0.38
N LEU A 340 9.71 -15.10 0.65
CA LEU A 340 10.70 -14.25 -0.01
C LEU A 340 12.12 -14.60 0.45
N TYR A 341 12.31 -14.87 1.74
CA TYR A 341 13.60 -15.34 2.26
C TYR A 341 14.09 -16.61 1.55
N VAL A 342 13.25 -17.64 1.40
CA VAL A 342 13.67 -18.88 0.75
C VAL A 342 13.95 -18.69 -0.75
N ASP A 343 13.17 -17.84 -1.43
CA ASP A 343 13.42 -17.51 -2.84
C ASP A 343 14.74 -16.74 -3.02
N VAL A 344 15.05 -15.79 -2.13
CA VAL A 344 16.32 -15.04 -2.19
C VAL A 344 17.51 -15.96 -1.96
N VAL A 345 17.43 -16.84 -0.95
CA VAL A 345 18.50 -17.83 -0.70
C VAL A 345 18.69 -18.73 -1.91
N GLY A 346 17.61 -19.28 -2.47
CA GLY A 346 17.65 -20.12 -3.66
C GLY A 346 18.20 -19.39 -4.89
N ALA A 347 17.75 -18.17 -5.14
CA ALA A 347 18.20 -17.35 -6.28
C ALA A 347 19.69 -17.00 -6.18
N ILE A 348 20.20 -16.71 -4.99
CA ILE A 348 21.63 -16.46 -4.77
C ILE A 348 22.42 -17.74 -5.04
N GLU A 349 21.97 -18.88 -4.52
CA GLU A 349 22.64 -20.16 -4.71
C GLU A 349 22.70 -20.55 -6.20
N GLU A 350 21.57 -20.46 -6.92
CA GLU A 350 21.51 -20.69 -8.36
C GLU A 350 22.44 -19.75 -9.13
N ALA A 351 22.40 -18.45 -8.84
CA ALA A 351 23.26 -17.48 -9.51
C ALA A 351 24.75 -17.71 -9.24
N MET A 352 25.12 -18.17 -8.03
CA MET A 352 26.49 -18.53 -7.71
C MET A 352 26.93 -19.81 -8.43
N ALA A 353 26.07 -20.83 -8.48
CA ALA A 353 26.33 -22.07 -9.22
C ALA A 353 26.54 -21.81 -10.72
N ASP A 354 25.76 -20.88 -11.28
CA ASP A 354 25.85 -20.48 -12.69
C ASP A 354 26.93 -19.42 -12.97
N ALA A 355 27.68 -18.98 -11.95
CA ALA A 355 28.68 -17.92 -12.04
C ALA A 355 28.13 -16.59 -12.60
N THR A 356 26.85 -16.30 -12.33
CA THR A 356 26.16 -15.04 -12.71
C THR A 356 25.95 -14.09 -11.54
N ALA A 357 26.19 -14.54 -10.30
CA ALA A 357 26.16 -13.68 -9.12
C ALA A 357 27.26 -12.59 -9.16
N PRO A 358 26.97 -11.36 -8.69
CA PRO A 358 27.94 -10.27 -8.73
C PRO A 358 29.02 -10.35 -7.64
N PHE A 359 28.84 -11.24 -6.66
CA PHE A 359 29.77 -11.45 -5.53
C PHE A 359 30.49 -12.80 -5.63
N LYS A 360 31.71 -12.86 -5.07
CA LYS A 360 32.59 -14.04 -5.12
C LYS A 360 32.28 -15.11 -4.07
N THR A 361 31.63 -14.71 -2.98
CA THR A 361 31.35 -15.55 -1.82
C THR A 361 29.89 -15.37 -1.43
N PHE A 362 29.29 -16.43 -0.92
CA PHE A 362 27.90 -16.39 -0.48
C PHE A 362 27.73 -15.35 0.65
N PRO A 363 26.90 -14.31 0.46
CA PRO A 363 26.70 -13.28 1.48
C PRO A 363 25.99 -13.86 2.70
N LYS A 364 26.20 -13.30 3.88
CA LYS A 364 25.42 -13.68 5.06
C LYS A 364 23.97 -13.23 4.85
N VAL A 365 23.05 -14.17 4.64
CA VAL A 365 21.62 -13.89 4.50
C VAL A 365 20.89 -14.23 5.81
N VAL A 366 20.07 -13.31 6.30
CA VAL A 366 19.15 -13.54 7.42
C VAL A 366 17.71 -13.22 7.01
N GLY A 367 16.75 -13.99 7.49
CA GLY A 367 15.32 -13.78 7.30
C GLY A 367 14.68 -13.14 8.53
N GLY A 368 13.72 -12.25 8.30
CA GLY A 368 12.97 -11.57 9.36
C GLY A 368 11.50 -11.38 8.99
N ARG A 369 10.65 -11.34 10.00
CA ARG A 369 9.22 -11.04 9.85
C ARG A 369 8.89 -9.65 10.35
N PHE A 370 8.02 -8.94 9.65
CA PHE A 370 7.55 -7.61 10.04
C PHE A 370 6.07 -7.41 9.68
N GLY A 371 5.41 -6.43 10.31
CA GLY A 371 4.18 -5.85 9.77
C GLY A 371 2.93 -6.75 9.71
N LEU A 372 2.94 -7.93 10.35
CA LEU A 372 1.78 -8.84 10.41
C LEU A 372 0.56 -8.13 11.00
N GLY A 373 -0.61 -8.26 10.37
CA GLY A 373 -1.84 -7.59 10.79
C GLY A 373 -1.71 -6.07 10.94
N SER A 374 -0.98 -5.40 10.03
CA SER A 374 -0.63 -3.98 10.11
C SER A 374 0.05 -3.55 11.40
N LYS A 375 0.86 -4.43 12.00
CA LYS A 375 1.85 -3.97 12.98
C LYS A 375 2.70 -2.87 12.34
N GLU A 376 3.00 -1.82 13.11
CA GLU A 376 3.84 -0.72 12.62
C GLU A 376 5.21 -1.21 12.15
N PHE A 377 5.73 -0.55 11.12
CA PHE A 377 7.08 -0.74 10.62
C PHE A 377 7.70 0.63 10.36
N THR A 378 8.53 1.07 11.30
CA THR A 378 9.07 2.44 11.35
C THR A 378 10.54 2.50 10.94
N PRO A 379 11.09 3.69 10.65
CA PRO A 379 12.51 3.86 10.38
C PRO A 379 13.43 3.32 11.49
N ALA A 380 13.00 3.44 12.75
CA ALA A 380 13.71 2.86 13.89
C ALA A 380 13.84 1.33 13.80
N MET A 381 12.78 0.66 13.36
CA MET A 381 12.78 -0.79 13.14
C MET A 381 13.71 -1.18 11.98
N VAL A 382 13.68 -0.42 10.87
CA VAL A 382 14.60 -0.61 9.74
C VAL A 382 16.06 -0.45 10.20
N LYS A 383 16.35 0.59 10.99
CA LYS A 383 17.69 0.79 11.57
C LYS A 383 18.11 -0.38 12.46
N GLY A 384 17.21 -0.89 13.29
CA GLY A 384 17.47 -2.10 14.09
C GLY A 384 17.80 -3.34 13.25
N VAL A 385 17.20 -3.49 12.06
CA VAL A 385 17.54 -4.57 11.12
C VAL A 385 18.95 -4.39 10.55
N PHE A 386 19.33 -3.16 10.17
CA PHE A 386 20.71 -2.89 9.76
C PHE A 386 21.73 -3.11 10.88
N ASP A 387 21.38 -2.77 12.11
CA ASP A 387 22.24 -2.99 13.29
C ASP A 387 22.41 -4.48 13.61
N ASN A 388 21.37 -5.28 13.40
CA ASN A 388 21.47 -6.73 13.47
C ASN A 388 22.46 -7.29 12.45
N LEU A 389 22.50 -6.75 11.24
CA LEU A 389 23.51 -7.14 10.24
C LEU A 389 24.93 -6.76 10.68
N ASP A 390 25.12 -5.72 11.50
CA ASP A 390 26.43 -5.34 12.04
C ASP A 390 26.90 -6.21 13.20
N ALA A 391 25.99 -6.94 13.86
CA ALA A 391 26.35 -7.84 14.94
C ALA A 391 27.37 -8.90 14.48
N ALA A 392 28.21 -9.35 15.42
CA ALA A 392 29.16 -10.43 15.15
C ALA A 392 28.46 -11.71 14.70
N GLU A 393 27.32 -12.02 15.33
CA GLU A 393 26.40 -13.08 14.95
C GLU A 393 25.01 -12.48 14.71
N PRO A 394 24.69 -12.08 13.46
CA PRO A 394 23.37 -11.56 13.11
C PRO A 394 22.29 -12.59 13.43
N LEU A 395 21.25 -12.17 14.16
CA LEU A 395 20.09 -12.99 14.46
C LEU A 395 19.39 -13.34 13.15
N ASN A 396 19.11 -14.62 12.94
CA ASN A 396 18.31 -15.13 11.82
C ASN A 396 16.91 -15.51 12.30
N HIS A 397 15.94 -15.60 11.38
CA HIS A 397 14.53 -15.91 11.63
C HIS A 397 13.89 -15.01 12.71
N PHE A 398 14.26 -13.75 12.73
CA PHE A 398 13.81 -12.79 13.73
C PHE A 398 12.42 -12.25 13.44
N SER A 399 11.88 -11.53 14.42
CA SER A 399 10.73 -10.63 14.26
C SER A 399 11.14 -9.20 14.59
N VAL A 400 10.53 -8.21 13.96
CA VAL A 400 10.72 -6.80 14.30
C VAL A 400 9.37 -6.11 14.51
N GLY A 401 9.29 -5.26 15.54
CA GLY A 401 8.05 -4.58 15.94
C GLY A 401 7.25 -5.30 17.04
N ILE A 402 7.79 -6.39 17.60
CA ILE A 402 7.28 -7.06 18.80
C ILE A 402 8.42 -7.36 19.77
N ILE A 403 8.06 -7.61 21.03
CA ILE A 403 8.94 -8.24 22.01
C ILE A 403 8.52 -9.71 22.05
N ASP A 404 9.42 -10.60 21.63
CA ASP A 404 9.23 -12.05 21.75
C ASP A 404 10.13 -12.55 22.89
N ASP A 405 9.61 -12.47 24.11
CA ASP A 405 10.27 -12.92 25.34
C ASP A 405 10.11 -14.44 25.58
N VAL A 406 9.45 -15.16 24.65
CA VAL A 406 9.27 -16.61 24.72
C VAL A 406 10.36 -17.32 23.93
N THR A 407 10.52 -16.98 22.64
CA THR A 407 11.56 -17.60 21.80
C THR A 407 12.82 -16.75 21.68
N ASN A 408 12.79 -15.50 22.19
CA ASN A 408 13.89 -14.53 22.12
C ASN A 408 14.35 -14.22 20.68
N ASN A 409 13.47 -14.42 19.69
CA ASN A 409 13.75 -14.17 18.27
C ASN A 409 13.16 -12.84 17.82
N TYR A 410 13.62 -11.73 18.41
CA TYR A 410 13.19 -10.39 18.02
C TYR A 410 14.33 -9.37 18.00
N ILE A 411 14.18 -8.36 17.16
CA ILE A 411 15.11 -7.24 17.03
C ILE A 411 14.81 -6.18 18.08
N LYS A 412 15.81 -5.88 18.90
CA LYS A 412 15.83 -4.66 19.72
C LYS A 412 16.25 -3.50 18.84
N TYR A 413 15.57 -2.36 18.98
CA TYR A 413 15.86 -1.14 18.25
C TYR A 413 15.66 0.07 19.16
N ASP A 414 16.30 1.18 18.83
CA ASP A 414 16.11 2.46 19.53
C ASP A 414 14.82 3.13 19.04
N PRO A 415 13.75 3.19 19.85
CA PRO A 415 12.49 3.82 19.44
C PRO A 415 12.60 5.34 19.28
N SER A 416 13.70 5.96 19.72
CA SER A 416 13.92 7.40 19.56
C SER A 416 14.46 7.78 18.18
N PHE A 417 15.00 6.83 17.42
CA PHE A 417 15.50 7.06 16.06
C PHE A 417 14.37 7.52 15.14
N SER A 418 14.59 8.61 14.41
CA SER A 418 13.58 9.17 13.49
C SER A 418 14.23 9.82 12.27
N THR A 419 13.59 9.63 11.14
CA THR A 419 13.92 10.23 9.83
C THR A 419 13.03 11.44 9.51
N ALA A 420 12.16 11.86 10.44
CA ALA A 420 11.20 12.93 10.23
C ALA A 420 11.88 14.24 9.76
N ASP A 421 11.44 14.75 8.61
CA ASP A 421 11.94 15.97 8.01
C ASP A 421 11.36 17.21 8.71
N LYS A 422 12.21 18.10 9.23
CA LYS A 422 11.78 19.30 9.97
C LYS A 422 10.85 20.21 9.17
N ASP A 423 10.99 20.23 7.84
CA ASP A 423 10.19 21.09 6.96
C ASP A 423 8.83 20.47 6.57
N THR A 424 8.59 19.20 6.93
CA THR A 424 7.32 18.52 6.71
C THR A 424 6.35 18.81 7.86
N PHE A 425 5.14 19.27 7.55
CA PHE A 425 4.05 19.34 8.51
C PHE A 425 3.64 17.92 8.92
N ARG A 426 3.44 17.67 10.22
CA ARG A 426 3.04 16.38 10.82
C ARG A 426 1.95 16.62 11.86
N GLY A 427 0.70 16.44 11.43
CA GLY A 427 -0.49 16.68 12.24
C GLY A 427 -1.13 15.39 12.75
N MET A 428 -1.49 15.37 14.04
CA MET A 428 -2.29 14.32 14.66
C MET A 428 -3.62 14.89 15.15
N PHE A 429 -4.74 14.30 14.76
CA PHE A 429 -6.08 14.79 15.11
C PHE A 429 -6.87 13.69 15.80
N PHE A 430 -7.19 13.91 17.07
CA PHE A 430 -7.95 13.01 17.91
C PHE A 430 -9.41 13.39 17.91
N GLY A 431 -10.24 12.57 17.27
CA GLY A 431 -11.68 12.75 17.15
C GLY A 431 -12.47 11.59 17.74
N LEU A 432 -13.75 11.80 17.97
CA LEU A 432 -14.71 10.77 18.35
C LEU A 432 -15.34 10.16 17.09
N GLY A 433 -15.57 8.85 17.07
CA GLY A 433 -16.31 8.20 15.99
C GLY A 433 -17.65 8.91 15.74
N SER A 434 -17.86 9.33 14.49
CA SER A 434 -19.02 10.11 14.01
C SER A 434 -19.06 11.61 14.33
N ASP A 435 -17.97 12.21 14.83
CA ASP A 435 -17.89 13.68 15.04
C ASP A 435 -17.54 14.48 13.77
N GLY A 436 -17.18 13.78 12.69
CA GLY A 436 -16.80 14.36 11.39
C GLY A 436 -15.32 14.72 11.24
N THR A 437 -14.46 14.45 12.23
CA THR A 437 -13.01 14.73 12.21
C THR A 437 -12.30 14.08 11.05
N VAL A 438 -12.50 12.77 10.86
CA VAL A 438 -11.88 12.01 9.77
C VAL A 438 -12.29 12.58 8.40
N SER A 439 -13.57 12.88 8.20
CA SER A 439 -14.06 13.47 6.94
C SER A 439 -13.49 14.86 6.69
N ALA A 440 -13.41 15.71 7.72
CA ALA A 440 -12.78 17.01 7.63
C ALA A 440 -11.28 16.91 7.31
N ASN A 441 -10.57 15.92 7.85
CA ASN A 441 -9.17 15.70 7.54
C ASN A 441 -8.95 15.15 6.12
N LYS A 442 -9.82 14.23 5.63
CA LYS A 442 -9.82 13.83 4.21
C LYS A 442 -10.01 15.02 3.28
N ASN A 443 -10.96 15.90 3.61
CA ASN A 443 -11.22 17.12 2.86
C ASN A 443 -10.02 18.09 2.94
N SER A 444 -9.41 18.25 4.11
CA SER A 444 -8.23 19.11 4.30
C SER A 444 -7.02 18.65 3.49
N ILE A 445 -6.80 17.33 3.39
CA ILE A 445 -5.76 16.77 2.50
C ILE A 445 -6.02 17.18 1.06
N LYS A 446 -7.27 17.03 0.60
CA LYS A 446 -7.64 17.40 -0.77
C LYS A 446 -7.45 18.90 -1.01
N ILE A 447 -7.94 19.76 -0.12
CA ILE A 447 -7.74 21.21 -0.20
C ILE A 447 -6.24 21.56 -0.28
N ILE A 448 -5.42 21.03 0.63
CA ILE A 448 -3.99 21.34 0.63
C ILE A 448 -3.30 20.78 -0.63
N GLY A 449 -3.69 19.59 -1.06
CA GLY A 449 -3.18 18.98 -2.27
C GLY A 449 -3.55 19.75 -3.54
N ASP A 450 -4.74 20.31 -3.62
CA ASP A 450 -5.25 21.03 -4.81
C ASP A 450 -4.79 22.49 -4.85
N GLU A 451 -4.70 23.16 -3.69
CA GLU A 451 -4.39 24.59 -3.58
C GLU A 451 -2.89 24.87 -3.37
N THR A 452 -2.05 23.83 -3.21
CA THR A 452 -0.60 23.98 -3.04
C THR A 452 0.20 22.99 -3.88
N ASP A 453 1.49 23.31 -4.09
CA ASP A 453 2.45 22.38 -4.69
C ASP A 453 2.95 21.30 -3.71
N ASN A 454 2.46 21.28 -2.47
CA ASN A 454 2.88 20.28 -1.51
C ASN A 454 2.40 18.88 -1.90
N TRP A 455 3.24 17.90 -1.58
CA TRP A 455 2.81 16.53 -1.40
C TRP A 455 1.95 16.44 -0.15
N ALA A 456 0.93 15.59 -0.20
CA ALA A 456 -0.02 15.41 0.86
C ALA A 456 -0.21 13.92 1.13
N GLN A 457 -0.24 13.54 2.41
CA GLN A 457 -0.48 12.18 2.87
C GLN A 457 -1.46 12.19 4.04
N GLY A 458 -2.37 11.23 4.06
CA GLY A 458 -3.29 11.00 5.18
C GLY A 458 -3.47 9.52 5.49
N TYR A 459 -3.41 9.20 6.78
CA TYR A 459 -3.74 7.86 7.29
C TYR A 459 -4.67 7.98 8.49
N PHE A 460 -5.68 7.11 8.55
CA PHE A 460 -6.76 7.21 9.54
C PHE A 460 -6.85 5.92 10.35
N VAL A 461 -6.60 6.04 11.66
CA VAL A 461 -6.72 4.93 12.60
C VAL A 461 -8.11 4.97 13.21
N TYR A 462 -8.83 3.85 13.04
CA TYR A 462 -10.13 3.61 13.63
C TYR A 462 -10.02 2.56 14.72
N ASP A 463 -10.89 2.64 15.72
CA ASP A 463 -11.11 1.53 16.65
C ASP A 463 -11.99 0.46 15.98
N SER A 464 -11.93 -0.76 16.50
CA SER A 464 -12.80 -1.88 16.15
C SER A 464 -14.28 -1.64 16.51
N LYS A 465 -14.56 -0.71 17.44
CA LYS A 465 -15.93 -0.30 17.78
C LYS A 465 -16.53 0.56 16.66
N LYS A 466 -17.73 0.19 16.20
CA LYS A 466 -18.45 0.85 15.10
C LYS A 466 -18.75 2.35 15.32
N ALA A 467 -18.91 2.79 16.57
CA ALA A 467 -19.19 4.20 16.90
C ALA A 467 -18.72 4.55 18.31
N GLY A 468 -18.49 5.84 18.59
CA GLY A 468 -18.20 6.36 19.93
C GLY A 468 -16.80 6.05 20.48
N SER A 469 -15.91 5.54 19.64
CA SER A 469 -14.51 5.26 19.95
C SER A 469 -13.58 6.38 19.45
N VAL A 470 -12.32 6.35 19.88
CA VAL A 470 -11.31 7.30 19.40
C VAL A 470 -10.97 7.02 17.94
N THR A 471 -10.79 8.08 17.18
CA THR A 471 -10.19 8.07 15.84
C THR A 471 -8.97 8.96 15.86
N VAL A 472 -7.90 8.53 15.21
CA VAL A 472 -6.66 9.32 15.11
C VAL A 472 -6.32 9.49 13.63
N SER A 473 -6.37 10.74 13.17
CA SER A 473 -5.93 11.08 11.80
C SER A 473 -4.47 11.53 11.84
N HIS A 474 -3.67 10.98 10.93
CA HIS A 474 -2.26 11.33 10.76
C HIS A 474 -2.09 11.99 9.40
N LEU A 475 -1.72 13.27 9.39
CA LEU A 475 -1.58 14.08 8.19
C LEU A 475 -0.13 14.51 8.01
N ARG A 476 0.40 14.39 6.79
CA ARG A 476 1.70 14.94 6.42
C ARG A 476 1.58 15.82 5.19
N PHE A 477 2.24 16.99 5.21
CA PHE A 477 2.33 17.89 4.06
C PHE A 477 3.74 18.42 3.92
N GLY A 478 4.30 18.45 2.71
CA GLY A 478 5.66 18.94 2.49
C GLY A 478 6.00 19.14 1.03
N LYS A 479 7.10 19.84 0.77
CA LYS A 479 7.59 20.09 -0.60
C LYS A 479 8.20 18.85 -1.28
N ASN A 480 8.64 17.89 -0.48
CA ASN A 480 9.25 16.65 -0.94
C ASN A 480 8.22 15.50 -0.97
N PRO A 481 8.40 14.50 -1.85
CA PRO A 481 7.58 13.29 -1.82
C PRO A 481 7.58 12.63 -0.44
N ILE A 482 6.41 12.20 0.02
CA ILE A 482 6.22 11.63 1.36
C ILE A 482 6.28 10.10 1.26
N ARG A 483 7.33 9.49 1.85
CA ARG A 483 7.58 8.03 1.84
C ARG A 483 7.42 7.40 3.22
N SER A 484 6.44 7.88 3.97
CA SER A 484 6.28 7.55 5.39
C SER A 484 5.02 6.71 5.66
N PRO A 485 4.90 5.46 5.17
CA PRO A 485 3.75 4.59 5.44
C PRO A 485 3.83 3.98 6.85
N TYR A 486 3.94 4.86 7.84
CA TYR A 486 3.93 4.57 9.27
C TYR A 486 3.26 5.72 10.00
N LEU A 487 2.80 5.49 11.24
CA LEU A 487 2.14 6.51 12.05
C LEU A 487 3.10 7.64 12.43
N ILE A 488 2.55 8.83 12.65
CA ILE A 488 3.35 9.94 13.19
C ILE A 488 3.69 9.63 14.64
N ASP A 489 4.99 9.62 14.95
CA ASP A 489 5.58 9.48 16.28
C ASP A 489 6.09 10.83 16.83
N ARG A 490 6.41 11.78 15.93
CA ARG A 490 6.82 13.15 16.23
C ARG A 490 5.96 14.16 15.47
N ALA A 491 4.99 14.75 16.16
CA ALA A 491 4.04 15.70 15.60
C ALA A 491 4.43 17.14 15.90
N ASN A 492 4.37 18.02 14.90
CA ASN A 492 4.46 19.47 15.12
C ASN A 492 3.09 20.12 15.35
N PHE A 493 2.01 19.36 15.14
CA PHE A 493 0.64 19.79 15.40
C PHE A 493 -0.19 18.65 15.99
N VAL A 494 -0.86 18.89 17.12
CA VAL A 494 -1.81 17.96 17.72
C VAL A 494 -3.14 18.69 17.93
N ALA A 495 -4.25 18.08 17.52
CA ALA A 495 -5.60 18.58 17.80
C ALA A 495 -6.40 17.54 18.59
N CYS A 496 -7.09 18.01 19.62
CA CYS A 496 -8.00 17.22 20.45
C CYS A 496 -9.42 17.76 20.30
N HIS A 497 -10.28 16.99 19.64
CA HIS A 497 -11.67 17.35 19.36
C HIS A 497 -12.64 16.82 20.42
N ASN A 498 -12.14 16.17 21.47
CA ASN A 498 -12.93 15.77 22.64
C ASN A 498 -12.08 15.89 23.91
N PRO A 499 -12.35 16.86 24.82
CA PRO A 499 -11.49 17.13 25.97
C PRO A 499 -11.36 15.94 26.92
N THR A 500 -12.34 15.04 26.98
CA THR A 500 -12.29 13.82 27.82
C THR A 500 -11.18 12.85 27.41
N PHE A 501 -10.58 13.02 26.23
CA PHE A 501 -9.46 12.21 25.77
C PHE A 501 -8.16 12.52 26.49
N LEU A 502 -8.01 13.72 27.06
CA LEU A 502 -6.81 14.11 27.79
C LEU A 502 -6.57 13.28 29.06
N GLU A 503 -7.64 12.76 29.67
CA GLU A 503 -7.55 11.85 30.81
C GLU A 503 -7.26 10.40 30.42
N LYS A 504 -7.45 10.05 29.14
CA LYS A 504 -7.45 8.65 28.67
C LYS A 504 -6.26 8.30 27.79
N TYR A 505 -5.73 9.28 27.06
CA TYR A 505 -4.70 9.07 26.06
C TYR A 505 -3.57 10.08 26.24
N ASP A 506 -2.35 9.56 26.31
CA ASP A 506 -1.13 10.36 26.32
C ASP A 506 -0.82 10.87 24.89
N MET A 507 -1.66 11.77 24.39
CA MET A 507 -1.57 12.28 23.02
C MET A 507 -0.41 13.25 22.81
N LEU A 508 -0.02 13.98 23.86
CA LEU A 508 1.06 14.96 23.81
C LEU A 508 2.44 14.30 23.95
N SER A 509 2.54 13.01 24.30
CA SER A 509 3.83 12.28 24.27
C SER A 509 4.56 12.42 22.94
N ARG A 510 3.80 12.49 21.84
CA ARG A 510 4.28 12.59 20.46
C ARG A 510 4.49 14.02 19.97
N ILE A 511 4.06 15.05 20.71
CA ILE A 511 4.29 16.44 20.28
C ILE A 511 5.77 16.79 20.42
N GLU A 512 6.33 17.47 19.42
CA GLU A 512 7.69 18.00 19.45
C GLU A 512 7.79 19.26 20.33
N GLU A 513 9.00 19.58 20.78
CA GLU A 513 9.27 20.85 21.47
C GLU A 513 8.91 22.03 20.55
N GLY A 514 8.14 23.00 21.07
CA GLY A 514 7.65 24.15 20.33
C GLY A 514 6.46 23.85 19.40
N GLY A 515 5.95 22.61 19.40
CA GLY A 515 4.79 22.19 18.61
C GLY A 515 3.50 22.89 19.04
N THR A 516 2.47 22.79 18.20
CA THR A 516 1.16 23.42 18.43
C THR A 516 0.14 22.41 18.93
N PHE A 517 -0.57 22.74 20.00
CA PHE A 517 -1.69 21.96 20.52
C PHE A 517 -2.99 22.75 20.43
N LEU A 518 -3.99 22.20 19.74
CA LEU A 518 -5.34 22.75 19.61
C LEU A 518 -6.34 21.89 20.40
N LEU A 519 -7.05 22.48 21.35
CA LEU A 519 -8.06 21.80 22.15
C LEU A 519 -9.44 22.44 21.95
N THR A 520 -10.45 21.59 21.72
CA THR A 520 -11.84 22.04 21.94
C THR A 520 -12.20 21.92 23.43
N SER A 521 -12.68 23.02 24.03
CA SER A 521 -13.08 23.06 25.43
C SER A 521 -14.17 24.12 25.67
N GLN A 522 -15.06 23.86 26.63
CA GLN A 522 -16.03 24.86 27.11
C GLN A 522 -15.38 25.89 28.05
N HIS A 523 -14.15 25.63 28.49
CA HIS A 523 -13.37 26.55 29.32
C HIS A 523 -12.55 27.49 28.43
N GLY A 524 -12.57 28.79 28.77
CA GLY A 524 -11.79 29.81 28.08
C GLY A 524 -10.29 29.74 28.42
N PRO A 525 -9.45 30.56 27.77
CA PRO A 525 -8.00 30.55 27.97
C PRO A 525 -7.58 30.78 29.43
N ASP A 526 -8.37 31.53 30.20
CA ASP A 526 -8.07 31.86 31.60
C ASP A 526 -8.40 30.72 32.58
N THR A 527 -9.25 29.77 32.20
CA THR A 527 -9.76 28.73 33.11
C THR A 527 -9.48 27.30 32.66
N VAL A 528 -9.17 27.10 31.37
CA VAL A 528 -8.90 25.78 30.80
C VAL A 528 -7.69 25.11 31.45
N TRP A 529 -6.69 25.88 31.88
CA TRP A 529 -5.46 25.35 32.48
C TRP A 529 -5.76 24.45 33.68
N ASP A 530 -6.66 24.89 34.55
CA ASP A 530 -7.03 24.19 35.79
C ASP A 530 -7.86 22.92 35.55
N THR A 531 -8.33 22.71 34.31
CA THR A 531 -9.07 21.51 33.91
C THR A 531 -8.19 20.41 33.29
N LEU A 532 -6.93 20.73 32.98
CA LEU A 532 -6.02 19.76 32.36
C LEU A 532 -5.42 18.81 33.40
N PRO A 533 -5.25 17.52 33.07
CA PRO A 533 -4.44 16.62 33.89
C PRO A 533 -3.02 17.17 34.09
N ARG A 534 -2.43 16.90 35.26
CA ARG A 534 -1.11 17.43 35.64
C ARG A 534 -0.02 16.98 34.66
N GLU A 535 -0.11 15.75 34.17
CA GLU A 535 0.79 15.18 33.18
C GLU A 535 0.74 15.95 31.86
N VAL A 536 -0.46 16.36 31.43
CA VAL A 536 -0.68 17.17 30.21
C VAL A 536 -0.10 18.58 30.41
N GLN A 537 -0.37 19.22 31.54
CA GLN A 537 0.22 20.52 31.89
C GLN A 537 1.75 20.47 31.86
N GLN A 538 2.34 19.43 32.46
CA GLN A 538 3.78 19.23 32.52
C GLN A 538 4.37 19.08 31.11
N GLN A 539 3.74 18.27 30.24
CA GLN A 539 4.19 18.13 28.85
C GLN A 539 4.09 19.44 28.06
N ILE A 540 3.04 20.25 28.28
CA ILE A 540 2.90 21.57 27.65
C ILE A 540 4.05 22.51 28.08
N ILE A 541 4.39 22.52 29.37
CA ILE A 541 5.47 23.34 29.91
C ILE A 541 6.83 22.86 29.38
N ASP A 542 7.16 21.58 29.59
CA ASP A 542 8.48 21.01 29.29
C ASP A 542 8.81 21.13 27.80
N LYS A 543 7.82 20.89 26.95
CA LYS A 543 7.97 20.96 25.50
C LYS A 543 7.64 22.34 24.94
N LYS A 544 7.38 23.36 25.78
CA LYS A 544 7.08 24.75 25.34
C LYS A 544 6.00 24.79 24.26
N VAL A 545 4.93 24.02 24.45
CA VAL A 545 3.86 23.83 23.46
C VAL A 545 3.07 25.12 23.28
N LYS A 546 2.80 25.49 22.03
CA LYS A 546 1.90 26.59 21.68
C LYS A 546 0.46 26.11 21.84
N PHE A 547 -0.17 26.47 22.96
CA PHE A 547 -1.50 25.97 23.31
C PHE A 547 -2.61 26.93 22.86
N TYR A 548 -3.53 26.40 22.03
CA TYR A 548 -4.71 27.08 21.53
C TYR A 548 -5.97 26.36 22.01
N VAL A 549 -6.97 27.15 22.39
CA VAL A 549 -8.27 26.64 22.85
C VAL A 549 -9.40 27.31 22.10
N ILE A 550 -10.42 26.53 21.73
CA ILE A 550 -11.64 27.01 21.08
C ILE A 550 -12.86 26.30 21.67
N ASP A 551 -13.93 27.05 21.95
CA ASP A 551 -15.21 26.46 22.31
C ASP A 551 -16.01 26.10 21.06
N ALA A 552 -15.58 25.03 20.38
CA ALA A 552 -16.25 24.61 19.15
C ALA A 552 -17.66 24.08 19.40
N ILE A 553 -17.97 23.63 20.62
CA ILE A 553 -19.28 23.10 21.01
C ILE A 553 -20.29 24.24 21.08
N ARG A 554 -20.00 25.31 21.82
CA ARG A 554 -20.86 26.50 21.89
C ARG A 554 -21.04 27.12 20.51
N LEU A 555 -19.96 27.27 19.76
CA LEU A 555 -20.02 27.81 18.39
C LEU A 555 -20.92 26.97 17.49
N ALA A 556 -20.82 25.63 17.52
CA ALA A 556 -21.68 24.74 16.74
C ALA A 556 -23.17 24.87 17.12
N GLN A 557 -23.47 25.06 18.41
CA GLN A 557 -24.83 25.28 18.89
C GLN A 557 -25.39 26.64 18.43
N GLU A 558 -24.61 27.71 18.54
CA GLU A 558 -25.02 29.06 18.14
C GLU A 558 -25.35 29.17 16.65
N ILE A 559 -24.63 28.43 15.79
CA ILE A 559 -24.84 28.42 14.33
C ILE A 559 -25.75 27.28 13.85
N GLY A 560 -26.30 26.46 14.75
CA GLY A 560 -27.27 25.41 14.41
C GLY A 560 -26.69 24.11 13.82
N LEU A 561 -25.40 23.83 13.98
CA LEU A 561 -24.76 22.57 13.52
C LEU A 561 -24.94 21.39 14.49
N GLY A 562 -25.56 21.61 15.65
CA GLY A 562 -25.78 20.59 16.67
C GLY A 562 -24.45 20.04 17.22
N PRO A 563 -24.23 18.72 17.25
CA PRO A 563 -22.99 18.13 17.79
C PRO A 563 -21.79 18.19 16.82
N ARG A 564 -21.94 18.74 15.61
CA ARG A 564 -20.90 18.71 14.58
C ARG A 564 -19.93 19.88 14.75
N ILE A 565 -18.71 19.58 15.19
CA ILE A 565 -17.63 20.57 15.39
C ILE A 565 -16.58 20.54 14.27
N ASN A 566 -16.70 19.62 13.32
CA ASN A 566 -15.69 19.33 12.30
C ASN A 566 -15.30 20.55 11.45
N THR A 567 -16.26 21.33 10.94
CA THR A 567 -15.96 22.53 10.12
C THR A 567 -15.28 23.63 10.94
N ILE A 568 -15.66 23.77 12.22
CA ILE A 568 -15.08 24.78 13.13
C ILE A 568 -13.62 24.40 13.45
N MET A 569 -13.38 23.14 13.80
CA MET A 569 -12.03 22.65 14.09
C MET A 569 -11.14 22.66 12.85
N GLN A 570 -11.69 22.38 11.67
CA GLN A 570 -10.99 22.48 10.40
C GLN A 570 -10.58 23.94 10.11
N ALA A 571 -11.48 24.90 10.29
CA ALA A 571 -11.16 26.32 10.11
C ALA A 571 -10.08 26.78 11.11
N ALA A 572 -10.17 26.35 12.36
CA ALA A 572 -9.15 26.61 13.37
C ALA A 572 -7.79 26.04 12.94
N PHE A 573 -7.74 24.79 12.48
CA PHE A 573 -6.53 24.14 11.96
C PHE A 573 -5.88 24.97 10.84
N PHE A 574 -6.62 25.37 9.80
CA PHE A 574 -6.04 26.17 8.71
C PHE A 574 -5.52 27.53 9.19
N LYS A 575 -6.24 28.18 10.11
CA LYS A 575 -5.86 29.49 10.64
C LYS A 575 -4.54 29.45 11.42
N ILE A 576 -4.32 28.41 12.23
CA ILE A 576 -3.16 28.36 13.15
C ILE A 576 -1.99 27.52 12.61
N SER A 577 -2.23 26.59 11.68
CA SER A 577 -1.15 25.81 11.05
C SER A 577 -0.31 26.64 10.09
N GLY A 578 -0.90 27.67 9.46
CA GLY A 578 -0.22 28.53 8.50
C GLY A 578 0.15 27.83 7.18
N ILE A 579 -0.38 26.63 6.92
CA ILE A 579 -0.11 25.86 5.69
C ILE A 579 -0.64 26.60 4.45
N LEU A 580 -1.76 27.29 4.60
CA LEU A 580 -2.37 28.12 3.58
C LEU A 580 -2.60 29.55 4.10
N PRO A 581 -2.48 30.58 3.24
CA PRO A 581 -2.98 31.91 3.55
C PRO A 581 -4.46 31.86 3.96
N GLN A 582 -4.84 32.61 5.00
CA GLN A 582 -6.17 32.52 5.60
C GLN A 582 -7.31 32.71 4.58
N ASP A 583 -7.21 33.72 3.71
CA ASP A 583 -8.26 34.02 2.74
C ASP A 583 -8.44 32.90 1.72
N GLN A 584 -7.34 32.26 1.31
CA GLN A 584 -7.35 31.10 0.42
C GLN A 584 -7.97 29.88 1.11
N ALA A 585 -7.57 29.61 2.36
CA ALA A 585 -8.13 28.51 3.13
C ALA A 585 -9.65 28.67 3.32
N VAL A 586 -10.13 29.87 3.65
CA VAL A 586 -11.57 30.15 3.80
C VAL A 586 -12.32 29.94 2.49
N ALA A 587 -11.77 30.40 1.37
CA ALA A 587 -12.38 30.21 0.05
C ALA A 587 -12.45 28.72 -0.33
N ALA A 588 -11.36 27.97 -0.12
CA ALA A 588 -11.29 26.55 -0.43
C ALA A 588 -12.26 25.70 0.43
N ILE A 589 -12.34 25.99 1.74
CA ILE A 589 -13.31 25.33 2.63
C ILE A 589 -14.74 25.59 2.14
N LYS A 590 -15.08 26.83 1.77
CA LYS A 590 -16.42 27.18 1.27
C LYS A 590 -16.77 26.52 -0.06
N LYS A 591 -15.78 26.22 -0.91
CA LYS A 591 -15.98 25.51 -2.18
C LYS A 591 -16.20 24.00 -1.98
N ALA A 592 -15.67 23.46 -0.88
CA ALA A 592 -15.73 22.04 -0.56
C ALA A 592 -16.97 21.65 0.27
N ILE A 593 -17.70 22.63 0.78
CA ILE A 593 -19.04 22.51 1.39
C ILE A 593 -20.07 22.74 0.29
#